data_AF-A0A2U1Y0Z0-F1
#
_entry.id   AF-A0A2U1Y0Z0-F1
#
_cell.length_a   1.000
_cell.length_b   1.000
_cell.length_c   1.000
_cell.angle_alpha   90.00
_cell.angle_beta   90.00
_cell.angle_gamma   90.00
#
_symmetry.space_group_name_H-M   'P 1'
#
loop_
_entity.id
_entity.type
_entity.pdbx_description
1 polymer ?
#
loop_
_entity_poly.entity_id
_entity_poly.type
_entity_poly.pdbx_seq_one_letter_code
_entity_poly.pdbx_strand_id
1 'polypeptide(L)'
;MLKTTPLAALAALGLLTLSGAASAGDHHRAQAFQPSSPQPLMAIVEAGGGTVTGTVATVAAKSFVLTDGEKEIPVTSHGFLPDGIQSGDRITVVGGIRHGGIRADQIIRQDGTAFGRDASQDRPRRYADND
;
A
#
# COMPACT_ATOMS: atom_id res chain seq x y z
N MET A 1 60.95 -37.77 -5.16
CA MET A 1 59.66 -38.23 -5.72
C MET A 1 58.59 -37.86 -4.69
N LEU A 2 57.91 -36.73 -4.88
CA LEU A 2 56.62 -36.57 -5.55
C LEU A 2 55.42 -36.88 -4.62
N LYS A 3 54.75 -35.80 -4.16
CA LYS A 3 53.30 -35.63 -3.86
C LYS A 3 52.76 -36.48 -2.69
N THR A 4 51.79 -36.05 -1.87
CA THR A 4 50.50 -35.43 -2.22
C THR A 4 49.81 -34.93 -0.95
N THR A 5 49.20 -33.74 -0.99
CA THR A 5 48.20 -33.23 -0.03
C THR A 5 46.90 -34.05 -0.07
N PRO A 6 46.14 -34.10 1.05
CA PRO A 6 44.68 -33.98 0.97
C PRO A 6 44.13 -33.04 2.07
N LEU A 7 43.43 -31.97 1.68
CA LEU A 7 41.96 -31.86 1.53
C LEU A 7 41.25 -31.33 2.79
N ALA A 8 40.88 -30.05 2.68
CA ALA A 8 39.69 -29.38 3.18
C ALA A 8 38.72 -30.19 4.06
N ALA A 9 38.58 -29.75 5.31
CA ALA A 9 37.42 -30.05 6.14
C ALA A 9 36.36 -28.96 5.91
N LEU A 10 35.33 -29.26 5.11
CA LEU A 10 34.08 -28.50 5.10
C LEU A 10 33.33 -28.79 6.40
N ALA A 11 33.26 -27.80 7.28
CA ALA A 11 32.33 -27.82 8.41
C ALA A 11 30.94 -27.37 7.92
N ALA A 12 30.04 -28.33 7.82
CA ALA A 12 28.61 -28.12 7.66
C ALA A 12 28.03 -27.46 8.93
N LEU A 13 27.28 -26.37 8.79
CA LEU A 13 26.34 -25.88 9.80
C LEU A 13 25.26 -25.02 9.13
N GLY A 14 24.00 -25.33 9.45
CA GLY A 14 22.87 -24.42 9.21
C GLY A 14 21.70 -25.05 8.47
N LEU A 15 20.98 -25.98 9.11
CA LEU A 15 19.60 -26.30 8.76
C LEU A 15 18.76 -25.02 8.90
N LEU A 16 18.41 -24.38 7.79
CA LEU A 16 17.34 -23.40 7.69
C LEU A 16 16.05 -24.13 7.32
N THR A 17 15.40 -24.70 8.33
CA THR A 17 13.98 -25.03 8.25
C THR A 17 13.17 -23.90 8.90
N LEU A 18 11.91 -23.79 8.45
CA LEU A 18 10.86 -22.83 8.79
C LEU A 18 10.90 -21.51 8.00
N SER A 19 9.83 -21.01 7.38
CA SER A 19 8.45 -21.48 7.19
C SER A 19 7.77 -20.49 6.24
N GLY A 20 6.87 -20.99 5.39
CA GLY A 20 5.74 -20.20 4.88
C GLY A 20 5.95 -19.49 3.54
N ALA A 21 6.00 -20.25 2.44
CA ALA A 21 5.42 -19.74 1.21
C ALA A 21 3.90 -19.66 1.43
N ALA A 22 3.40 -18.47 1.74
CA ALA A 22 1.97 -18.20 1.68
C ALA A 22 1.57 -18.24 0.20
N SER A 23 1.23 -19.45 -0.27
CA SER A 23 0.41 -19.65 -1.45
C SER A 23 -0.99 -19.15 -1.10
N ALA A 24 -1.27 -17.88 -1.37
CA ALA A 24 -2.63 -17.36 -1.39
C ALA A 24 -3.16 -17.60 -2.81
N GLY A 25 -4.04 -18.59 -2.92
CA GLY A 25 -4.59 -19.06 -4.17
C GLY A 25 -5.33 -17.99 -4.97
N ASP A 26 -5.44 -18.26 -6.26
CA ASP A 26 -6.34 -17.59 -7.19
C ASP A 26 -7.76 -17.48 -6.62
N HIS A 27 -8.06 -16.29 -6.12
CA HIS A 27 -9.42 -15.84 -5.98
C HIS A 27 -9.50 -14.45 -6.60
N HIS A 28 -10.17 -14.38 -7.75
CA HIS A 28 -10.76 -13.18 -8.30
C HIS A 28 -11.73 -12.59 -7.27
N ARG A 29 -11.18 -11.94 -6.26
CA ARG A 29 -11.89 -11.19 -5.22
C ARG A 29 -11.14 -9.88 -5.16
N ALA A 30 -11.88 -8.79 -5.38
CA ALA A 30 -11.41 -7.41 -5.36
C ALA A 30 -10.12 -7.28 -4.56
N GLN A 31 -9.02 -7.00 -5.26
CA GLN A 31 -7.67 -6.90 -4.73
C GLN A 31 -7.70 -5.87 -3.61
N ALA A 32 -7.96 -6.35 -2.39
CA ALA A 32 -7.85 -5.55 -1.20
C ALA A 32 -6.36 -5.27 -1.10
N PHE A 33 -5.97 -4.03 -1.43
CA PHE A 33 -4.59 -3.60 -1.27
C PHE A 33 -4.31 -3.66 0.23
N GLN A 34 -3.71 -4.78 0.67
CA GLN A 34 -3.22 -4.92 2.03
C GLN A 34 -2.28 -3.73 2.26
N PRO A 35 -2.53 -2.89 3.29
CA PRO A 35 -1.70 -1.71 3.51
C PRO A 35 -0.25 -2.14 3.76
N SER A 36 0.59 -1.95 2.75
CA SER A 36 2.04 -2.08 2.85
C SER A 36 2.62 -0.78 3.42
N SER A 37 3.84 -0.83 3.94
CA SER A 37 4.60 0.36 4.32
C SER A 37 4.61 1.38 3.15
N PRO A 38 4.53 2.70 3.40
CA PRO A 38 4.50 3.69 2.33
C PRO A 38 5.58 3.47 1.28
N GLN A 39 5.17 3.41 0.02
CA GLN A 39 6.02 3.18 -1.15
C GLN A 39 6.24 4.49 -1.92
N PRO A 40 7.35 4.60 -2.68
CA PRO A 40 7.53 5.70 -3.63
C PRO A 40 6.44 5.65 -4.70
N LEU A 41 6.06 6.81 -5.24
CA LEU A 41 4.90 6.94 -6.12
C LEU A 41 5.03 6.05 -7.37
N MET A 42 6.23 5.96 -7.96
CA MET A 42 6.46 5.12 -9.14
C MET A 42 6.33 3.63 -8.88
N ALA A 43 6.71 3.14 -7.70
CA ALA A 43 6.53 1.73 -7.36
C ALA A 43 5.04 1.34 -7.31
N ILE A 44 4.18 2.26 -6.86
CA ILE A 44 2.72 2.05 -6.86
C ILE A 44 2.15 2.08 -8.27
N VAL A 45 2.67 2.97 -9.12
CA VAL A 45 2.28 3.03 -10.53
C VAL A 45 2.59 1.70 -11.24
N GLU A 46 3.80 1.18 -11.06
CA GLU A 46 4.24 -0.11 -11.61
C GLU A 46 3.44 -1.29 -11.06
N ALA A 47 3.14 -1.28 -9.75
CA ALA A 47 2.34 -2.32 -9.10
C ALA A 47 0.82 -2.22 -9.41
N GLY A 48 0.37 -1.13 -10.04
CA GLY A 48 -1.05 -0.88 -10.32
C GLY A 48 -1.87 -0.47 -9.08
N GLY A 49 -1.21 -0.19 -7.95
CA GLY A 49 -1.82 0.24 -6.69
C GLY A 49 -0.98 -0.09 -5.46
N GLY A 50 -1.36 0.46 -4.30
CA GLY A 50 -0.60 0.35 -3.05
C GLY A 50 -0.84 1.52 -2.10
N THR A 51 0.09 1.70 -1.15
CA THR A 51 0.09 2.77 -0.14
C THR A 51 1.19 3.80 -0.43
N VAL A 52 0.85 5.05 -0.70
CA VAL A 52 1.81 6.17 -0.83
C VAL A 52 1.59 7.18 0.27
N THR A 53 2.68 7.77 0.78
CA THR A 53 2.61 9.00 1.57
C THR A 53 3.25 10.12 0.79
N GLY A 54 2.54 11.23 0.63
CA GLY A 54 3.03 12.39 -0.09
C GLY A 54 2.44 13.68 0.45
N THR A 55 2.82 14.78 -0.18
CA THR A 55 2.31 16.12 0.08
C THR A 55 1.25 16.48 -0.96
N VAL A 56 0.17 17.12 -0.54
CA VAL A 56 -0.84 17.64 -1.46
C VAL A 56 -0.28 18.88 -2.18
N ALA A 57 -0.16 18.83 -3.50
CA ALA A 57 0.33 19.94 -4.30
C ALA A 57 -0.78 20.91 -4.74
N THR A 58 -1.97 20.40 -5.06
CA THR A 58 -3.12 21.21 -5.48
C THR A 58 -4.42 20.49 -5.16
N VAL A 59 -5.46 21.23 -4.78
CA VAL A 59 -6.80 20.71 -4.49
C VAL A 59 -7.79 21.24 -5.51
N ALA A 60 -8.62 20.34 -6.05
CA ALA A 60 -9.77 20.65 -6.90
C ALA A 60 -11.06 20.09 -6.27
N ALA A 61 -12.22 20.38 -6.87
CA ALA A 61 -13.52 20.06 -6.29
C ALA A 61 -13.73 18.58 -5.94
N LYS A 62 -13.11 17.64 -6.67
CA LYS A 62 -13.27 16.18 -6.48
C LYS A 62 -11.97 15.38 -6.55
N SER A 63 -10.84 16.07 -6.66
CA SER A 63 -9.52 15.46 -6.77
C SER A 63 -8.47 16.36 -6.15
N PHE A 64 -7.33 15.80 -5.80
CA PHE A 64 -6.14 16.57 -5.47
C PHE A 64 -4.93 15.94 -6.15
N VAL A 65 -3.85 16.69 -6.28
CA VAL A 65 -2.57 16.18 -6.77
C VAL A 65 -1.70 15.85 -5.58
N LEU A 66 -1.17 14.62 -5.54
CA LEU A 66 -0.22 14.16 -4.53
C LEU A 66 1.18 14.15 -5.15
N THR A 67 2.15 14.66 -4.41
CA THR A 67 3.57 14.61 -4.79
C THR A 67 4.42 13.93 -3.74
N ASP A 68 5.44 13.19 -4.16
CA ASP A 68 6.51 12.69 -3.30
C ASP A 68 7.75 13.60 -3.29
N GLY A 69 7.68 14.76 -3.98
CA GLY A 69 8.78 15.70 -4.17
C GLY A 69 9.47 15.58 -5.53
N GLU A 70 9.32 14.46 -6.23
CA GLU A 70 9.90 14.25 -7.57
C GLU A 70 8.82 14.07 -8.64
N LYS A 71 7.71 13.41 -8.29
CA LYS A 71 6.60 13.10 -9.19
C LYS A 71 5.29 13.60 -8.62
N GLU A 72 4.32 13.72 -9.49
CA GLU A 72 2.96 14.13 -9.16
C GLU A 72 1.96 13.14 -9.74
N ILE A 73 0.88 12.89 -9.00
CA ILE A 73 -0.22 12.04 -9.47
C ILE A 73 -1.57 12.57 -8.98
N PRO A 74 -2.60 12.62 -9.85
CA PRO A 74 -3.93 12.96 -9.40
C PRO A 74 -4.50 11.82 -8.55
N VAL A 75 -5.12 12.19 -7.44
CA VAL A 75 -5.84 11.30 -6.53
C VAL A 75 -7.31 11.66 -6.56
N THR A 76 -8.15 10.65 -6.78
CA THR A 76 -9.61 10.72 -6.78
C THR A 76 -10.16 9.76 -5.74
N SER A 77 -11.32 10.03 -5.15
CA SER A 77 -12.02 9.07 -4.29
C SER A 77 -13.28 8.54 -4.99
N HIS A 78 -13.85 7.43 -4.51
CA HIS A 78 -15.15 6.94 -5.01
C HIS A 78 -16.32 7.88 -4.70
N GLY A 79 -16.17 8.78 -3.73
CA GLY A 79 -17.20 9.71 -3.26
C GLY A 79 -16.72 11.16 -3.31
N PHE A 80 -17.05 11.93 -2.28
CA PHE A 80 -16.47 13.26 -2.10
C PHE A 80 -15.06 13.15 -1.52
N LEU A 81 -14.23 14.15 -1.82
CA LEU A 81 -13.01 14.34 -1.06
C LEU A 81 -13.36 14.70 0.38
N PRO A 82 -12.57 14.26 1.36
CA PRO A 82 -12.71 14.73 2.74
C PRO A 82 -12.53 16.25 2.81
N ASP A 83 -13.46 16.93 3.46
CA ASP A 83 -13.38 18.38 3.66
C ASP A 83 -12.14 18.78 4.46
N GLY A 84 -11.50 19.88 4.10
CA GLY A 84 -10.35 20.40 4.82
C GLY A 84 -9.02 19.74 4.46
N ILE A 85 -8.95 19.00 3.35
CA ILE A 85 -7.67 18.75 2.66
C ILE A 85 -7.20 20.06 2.03
N GLN A 86 -5.95 20.44 2.30
CA GLN A 86 -5.31 21.67 1.83
C GLN A 86 -4.01 21.35 1.09
N SER A 87 -3.56 22.29 0.26
CA SER A 87 -2.21 22.22 -0.30
C SER A 87 -1.18 22.29 0.84
N GLY A 88 -0.13 21.47 0.76
CA GLY A 88 0.90 21.33 1.79
C GLY A 88 0.60 20.25 2.82
N ASP A 89 -0.61 19.69 2.86
CA ASP A 89 -0.94 18.59 3.78
C ASP A 89 -0.13 17.34 3.45
N ARG A 90 0.39 16.68 4.48
CA ARG A 90 1.00 15.36 4.34
C ARG A 90 -0.05 14.27 4.58
N ILE A 91 -0.25 13.42 3.57
CA ILE A 91 -1.36 12.46 3.54
C ILE A 91 -0.86 11.11 3.04
N THR A 92 -1.37 10.04 3.63
CA THR A 92 -1.20 8.67 3.15
C THR A 92 -2.44 8.25 2.37
N VAL A 93 -2.25 7.70 1.18
CA VAL A 93 -3.32 7.24 0.29
C VAL A 93 -3.12 5.76 0.02
N VAL A 94 -4.19 4.97 0.19
CA VAL A 94 -4.27 3.58 -0.22
C VAL A 94 -5.24 3.49 -1.39
N GLY A 95 -4.82 2.86 -2.48
CA GLY A 95 -5.71 2.65 -3.61
C GLY A 95 -5.03 2.10 -4.85
N GLY A 96 -5.84 1.95 -5.90
CA GLY A 96 -5.42 1.43 -7.20
C GLY A 96 -5.17 2.50 -8.25
N ILE A 97 -4.30 2.23 -9.20
CA ILE A 97 -4.07 3.08 -10.37
C ILE A 97 -5.20 2.90 -11.37
N ARG A 98 -5.91 3.98 -11.71
CA ARG A 98 -7.02 4.00 -12.67
C ARG A 98 -6.98 5.30 -13.46
N HIS A 99 -7.09 5.21 -14.79
CA HIS A 99 -7.12 6.37 -15.68
C HIS A 99 -5.96 7.37 -15.49
N GLY A 100 -4.75 6.87 -15.20
CA GLY A 100 -3.56 7.72 -15.00
C GLY A 100 -3.46 8.41 -13.64
N GLY A 101 -4.35 8.09 -12.69
CA GLY A 101 -4.30 8.59 -11.32
C GLY A 101 -4.52 7.49 -10.29
N ILE A 102 -4.41 7.84 -9.02
CA ILE A 102 -4.80 6.96 -7.91
C ILE A 102 -6.30 7.13 -7.69
N ARG A 103 -7.04 6.03 -7.76
CA ARG A 103 -8.39 5.95 -7.19
C ARG A 103 -8.24 5.43 -5.76
N ALA A 104 -8.37 6.35 -4.81
CA ALA A 104 -8.24 6.09 -3.40
C ALA A 104 -9.42 5.25 -2.88
N ASP A 105 -9.08 4.15 -2.22
CA ASP A 105 -9.98 3.36 -1.40
C ASP A 105 -9.94 3.84 0.06
N GLN A 106 -8.79 4.37 0.49
CA GLN A 106 -8.59 5.03 1.78
C GLN A 106 -7.67 6.25 1.68
N ILE A 107 -7.99 7.30 2.44
CA ILE A 107 -7.17 8.49 2.61
C ILE A 107 -6.96 8.69 4.11
N ILE A 108 -5.71 8.76 4.55
CA ILE A 108 -5.33 8.85 5.97
C ILE A 108 -4.53 10.14 6.17
N ARG A 109 -5.04 11.01 7.04
CA ARG A 109 -4.36 12.24 7.43
C ARG A 109 -3.21 11.96 8.40
N GLN A 110 -2.34 12.96 8.57
CA GLN A 110 -1.24 12.89 9.52
C GLN A 110 -1.70 12.67 10.98
N ASP A 111 -2.89 13.13 11.34
CA ASP A 111 -3.51 12.89 12.65
C ASP A 111 -4.09 11.47 12.81
N GLY A 112 -3.98 10.62 11.78
CA GLY A 112 -4.51 9.25 11.76
C GLY A 112 -5.97 9.15 11.32
N THR A 113 -6.66 10.27 11.08
CA THR A 113 -8.05 10.25 10.61
C THR A 113 -8.12 9.65 9.22
N ALA A 114 -8.86 8.55 9.09
CA ALA A 114 -9.03 7.82 7.84
C ALA A 114 -10.43 8.04 7.22
N PHE A 115 -10.45 8.21 5.91
CA PHE A 115 -11.66 8.37 5.09
C PHE A 115 -11.66 7.35 3.96
N GLY A 116 -12.84 7.00 3.46
CA GLY A 116 -12.99 6.10 2.31
C GLY A 116 -13.69 4.79 2.66
N ARG A 117 -13.66 3.85 1.71
CA ARG A 117 -14.38 2.58 1.78
C ARG A 117 -13.87 1.73 2.94
N ASP A 118 -12.56 1.58 3.03
CA ASP A 118 -11.95 0.63 3.96
C ASP A 118 -11.91 1.19 5.40
N ALA A 119 -11.85 2.52 5.56
CA ALA A 119 -12.04 3.18 6.85
C ALA A 119 -13.42 2.91 7.47
N SER A 120 -14.43 2.60 6.66
CA SER A 120 -15.78 2.30 7.13
C SER A 120 -15.96 0.84 7.58
N GLN A 121 -15.12 -0.08 7.10
CA GLN A 121 -15.19 -1.51 7.45
C GLN A 121 -14.66 -1.83 8.85
N ASP A 122 -13.78 -1.00 9.41
CA ASP A 122 -13.29 -1.13 10.79
C ASP A 122 -14.35 -0.81 11.86
N ARG A 123 -15.55 -0.34 11.46
CA ARG A 123 -16.67 -0.25 12.39
C ARG A 123 -17.26 -1.65 12.59
N PRO A 124 -17.42 -2.13 13.84
CA PRO A 124 -17.97 -3.46 14.10
C PRO A 124 -19.30 -3.59 13.38
N ARG A 125 -19.36 -4.53 12.44
CA ARG A 125 -20.62 -4.94 11.81
C ARG A 125 -21.53 -5.35 12.95
N ARG A 126 -22.52 -4.51 13.28
CA ARG A 126 -23.61 -4.92 14.16
C ARG A 126 -24.27 -6.09 13.45
N TYR A 127 -23.94 -7.29 13.90
CA TYR A 127 -24.77 -8.46 13.65
C TYR A 127 -26.12 -8.08 14.22
N ALA A 128 -27.05 -7.75 13.33
CA ALA A 128 -28.45 -7.73 13.68
C ALA A 128 -28.80 -9.20 13.90
N ASP A 129 -28.74 -9.62 15.17
CA ASP A 129 -29.49 -10.77 15.62
C ASP A 129 -30.96 -10.46 15.30
N ASN A 130 -31.47 -11.13 14.27
CA ASN A 130 -32.91 -11.20 14.06
C ASN A 130 -33.39 -12.35 14.94
N ASP A 131 -34.13 -11.99 15.98
CA ASP A 131 -34.96 -12.89 16.80
C ASP A 131 -35.99 -13.67 15.97
#